data_AF-A0A3D3R7F7-F1
#
_entry.id   AF-A0A3D3R7F7-F1
#
_cell.length_a   1.000
_cell.length_b   1.000
_cell.length_c   1.000
_cell.angle_alpha   90.00
_cell.angle_beta   90.00
_cell.angle_gamma   90.00
#
_symmetry.space_group_name_H-M   'P 1'
#
loop_
_entity.id
_entity.type
_entity.pdbx_description
1 polymer ?
#
loop_
_entity_poly.entity_id
_entity_poly.type
_entity_poly.pdbx_seq_one_letter_code
_entity_poly.pdbx_strand_id
1 'polypeptide(L)' 'AGLEIDQQLDQQRELPMATGVIDLATFLNTLNQLKYDGPVRAEPFNAALRKMPADQAVAATAAAMKKAVALIQ' A
#
# COMPACT_ATOMS: atom_id res chain seq x y z
N ALA A 1 3.44 4.35 -12.19
CA ALA A 1 2.32 4.63 -13.10
C ALA A 1 2.85 4.61 -14.53
N GLY A 2 2.05 4.19 -15.51
CA GLY A 2 2.46 4.22 -16.93
C GLY A 2 3.13 2.94 -17.46
N LEU A 3 2.85 1.78 -16.85
CA LEU A 3 3.15 0.47 -17.46
C LEU A 3 1.85 -0.11 -18.01
N GLU A 4 1.90 -0.64 -19.23
CA GLU A 4 0.81 -1.44 -19.78
C GLU A 4 0.62 -2.73 -18.98
N ILE A 5 -0.56 -3.35 -19.08
CA ILE A 5 -0.92 -4.52 -18.24
C ILE A 5 0.09 -5.66 -18.38
N ASP A 6 0.56 -5.93 -19.59
CA ASP A 6 1.53 -6.98 -19.91
C ASP A 6 2.96 -6.66 -19.44
N GLN A 7 3.24 -5.41 -19.08
CA GLN A 7 4.52 -4.95 -18.56
C GLN A 7 4.56 -4.93 -17.03
N GLN A 8 3.42 -5.11 -16.36
CA GLN A 8 3.37 -5.15 -14.90
C GLN A 8 3.99 -6.44 -14.39
N LEU A 9 4.93 -6.31 -13.45
CA LEU A 9 5.61 -7.43 -12.81
C LEU A 9 5.10 -7.59 -11.38
N ASP A 10 4.62 -8.78 -11.02
CA ASP A 10 4.13 -9.08 -9.66
C ASP A 10 5.20 -8.77 -8.58
N GLN A 11 6.47 -8.93 -8.91
CA GLN A 11 7.58 -8.66 -8.00
C GLN A 11 7.91 -7.16 -7.82
N GLN A 12 7.08 -6.25 -8.34
CA GLN A 12 7.23 -4.80 -8.19
C GLN A 12 5.96 -4.21 -7.55
N ARG A 13 5.88 -4.30 -6.22
CA ARG A 13 4.74 -3.81 -5.43
C ARG A 13 5.16 -2.62 -4.58
N GLU A 14 4.51 -1.50 -4.80
CA GLU A 14 4.76 -0.25 -4.09
C GLU A 14 4.07 -0.19 -2.72
N LEU A 15 4.48 0.77 -1.89
CA LEU A 15 3.75 1.08 -0.65
C LEU A 15 2.35 1.65 -0.97
N PRO A 16 1.36 1.46 -0.07
CA PRO A 16 0.06 2.09 -0.20
C PRO A 16 0.19 3.60 -0.40
N MET A 17 -0.66 4.18 -1.25
CA MET A 17 -0.67 5.60 -1.60
C MET A 17 0.56 6.13 -2.38
N ALA A 18 1.55 5.29 -2.72
CA ALA A 18 2.78 5.77 -3.34
C ALA A 18 2.61 6.25 -4.79
N THR A 19 1.75 5.60 -5.58
CA THR A 19 1.63 5.86 -7.03
C THR A 19 0.34 6.55 -7.44
N GLY A 20 -0.70 6.53 -6.61
CA GLY A 20 -2.03 7.01 -6.94
C GLY A 20 -2.79 6.20 -7.99
N VAL A 21 -2.23 5.08 -8.48
CA VAL A 21 -2.86 4.24 -9.52
C VAL A 21 -4.04 3.42 -8.97
N ILE A 22 -3.92 2.96 -7.73
CA ILE A 22 -4.97 2.19 -7.05
C ILE A 22 -5.87 3.16 -6.30
N ASP A 23 -7.17 3.10 -6.56
CA ASP A 23 -8.19 3.79 -5.75
C ASP A 23 -8.34 3.12 -4.38
N LEU A 24 -7.43 3.49 -3.49
CA LEU A 24 -7.36 2.91 -2.16
C LEU A 24 -8.50 3.40 -1.24
N ALA A 25 -9.06 4.59 -1.51
CA ALA A 25 -10.16 5.13 -0.72
C ALA A 25 -11.42 4.26 -0.90
N THR A 26 -11.80 3.97 -2.15
CA THR A 26 -12.95 3.11 -2.43
C THR A 26 -12.74 1.69 -1.88
N PHE A 27 -11.54 1.13 -2.08
CA PHE A 27 -11.20 -0.20 -1.58
C PHE A 27 -11.36 -0.32 -0.05
N LEU A 28 -10.75 0.58 0.72
CA LEU A 28 -10.78 0.53 2.18
C LEU A 28 -12.17 0.84 2.75
N ASN A 29 -12.89 1.79 2.17
CA ASN A 29 -14.27 2.08 2.60
C ASN A 29 -15.22 0.91 2.29
N THR A 30 -14.98 0.15 1.21
CA THR A 30 -15.76 -1.06 0.94
C THR A 30 -15.53 -2.12 2.02
N LEU A 31 -14.28 -2.35 2.45
CA LEU A 31 -13.98 -3.24 3.57
C LEU A 31 -14.63 -2.77 4.88
N ASN A 32 -14.60 -1.46 5.15
CA ASN A 32 -15.25 -0.85 6.31
C ASN A 32 -16.77 -1.10 6.30
N GLN A 33 -17.43 -0.89 5.16
CA GLN A 33 -18.87 -1.13 4.98
C GLN A 33 -19.25 -2.61 5.17
N LEU A 34 -18.38 -3.52 4.73
CA LEU A 34 -18.52 -4.96 4.95
C LEU A 34 -18.24 -5.39 6.40
N LYS A 35 -17.86 -4.44 7.27
CA LYS A 35 -17.50 -4.67 8.68
C LYS A 35 -16.35 -5.65 8.85
N TYR A 36 -15.38 -5.60 7.95
CA TYR A 36 -14.14 -6.36 8.10
C TYR A 36 -13.34 -5.84 9.30
N ASP A 37 -13.15 -6.68 10.31
CA ASP A 37 -12.42 -6.37 11.56
C ASP A 37 -11.06 -7.08 11.65
N GLY A 38 -10.61 -7.68 10.55
CA GLY A 38 -9.31 -8.35 10.48
C GLY A 38 -8.14 -7.38 10.29
N PRO A 39 -6.90 -7.86 10.45
CA PRO A 39 -5.72 -7.05 10.23
C PRO A 39 -5.50 -6.76 8.74
N VAL A 40 -5.10 -5.52 8.43
CA VAL A 40 -4.66 -5.10 7.09
C VAL A 40 -3.16 -4.86 7.11
N ARG A 41 -2.43 -5.46 6.16
CA ARG A 41 -0.97 -5.39 6.06
C ARG A 41 -0.54 -4.95 4.66
N ALA A 42 0.47 -4.07 4.59
CA ALA A 42 1.21 -3.83 3.36
C ALA A 42 2.23 -4.96 3.10
N GLU A 43 2.19 -5.53 1.89
CA GLU A 43 3.18 -6.51 1.40
C GLU A 43 3.94 -5.98 0.17
N PRO A 44 4.82 -4.98 0.35
CA PRO A 44 5.54 -4.37 -0.75
C PRO A 44 6.71 -5.25 -1.23
N PHE A 45 6.94 -5.24 -2.53
CA PHE A 45 8.18 -5.70 -3.17
C PHE A 45 8.88 -4.48 -3.78
N ASN A 46 9.32 -3.57 -2.91
CA ASN A 46 9.96 -2.31 -3.28
C ASN A 46 11.47 -2.37 -2.99
N ALA A 47 12.28 -2.18 -4.02
CA ALA A 47 13.74 -2.29 -3.92
C ALA A 47 14.39 -1.17 -3.09
N ALA A 48 13.81 0.03 -3.07
CA ALA A 48 14.30 1.14 -2.26
C ALA A 48 14.05 0.87 -0.76
N LEU A 49 12.85 0.44 -0.41
CA LEU A 49 12.46 0.03 0.94
C LEU A 49 13.35 -1.12 1.46
N ARG A 50 13.64 -2.11 0.60
CA ARG A 50 14.51 -3.26 0.95
C ARG A 50 15.96 -2.84 1.25
N LYS A 51 16.43 -1.72 0.69
CA LYS A 51 17.79 -1.18 0.93
C LYS A 51 17.87 -0.34 2.21
N MET A 52 16.76 0.01 2.83
CA MET A 52 16.74 0.79 4.07
C MET A 52 17.13 -0.08 5.28
N PRO A 53 17.70 0.51 6.34
CA PRO A 53 17.75 -0.14 7.65
C PRO A 53 16.34 -0.53 8.13
N ALA A 54 16.25 -1.63 8.88
CA ALA A 54 14.96 -2.22 9.28
C ALA A 54 14.01 -1.20 9.95
N ASP A 55 14.50 -0.41 10.89
CA ASP A 55 13.69 0.59 11.60
C ASP A 55 13.15 1.68 10.67
N GLN A 56 13.94 2.09 9.68
CA GLN A 56 13.52 3.08 8.70
C GLN A 56 12.50 2.50 7.72
N ALA A 57 12.69 1.25 7.29
CA ALA A 57 11.72 0.55 6.44
C ALA A 57 10.36 0.42 7.15
N VAL A 58 10.38 -0.01 8.42
CA VAL A 58 9.19 -0.11 9.28
C VAL A 58 8.51 1.25 9.44
N ALA A 59 9.28 2.31 9.72
CA ALA A 59 8.72 3.65 9.87
C ALA A 59 8.07 4.16 8.58
N ALA A 60 8.70 3.94 7.42
CA ALA A 60 8.15 4.32 6.12
C ALA A 60 6.86 3.55 5.80
N THR A 61 6.84 2.23 6.03
CA THR A 61 5.63 1.41 5.86
C THR A 61 4.51 1.86 6.80
N ALA A 62 4.82 2.12 8.07
CA ALA A 62 3.84 2.60 9.05
C ALA A 62 3.25 3.95 8.66
N ALA A 63 4.07 4.88 8.15
CA ALA A 63 3.60 6.17 7.66
C ALA A 63 2.66 6.03 6.45
N ALA A 64 2.98 5.15 5.50
CA ALA A 64 2.11 4.85 4.35
C ALA A 64 0.77 4.23 4.79
N MET A 65 0.81 3.25 5.71
CA MET A 65 -0.40 2.63 6.26
C MET A 65 -1.29 3.63 6.99
N LYS A 66 -0.72 4.52 7.82
CA LYS A 66 -1.48 5.57 8.51
C LYS A 66 -2.18 6.51 7.54
N LYS A 67 -1.50 6.92 6.46
CA LYS A 67 -2.11 7.74 5.39
C LYS A 67 -3.25 7.01 4.69
N ALA A 68 -3.08 5.72 4.41
CA ALA A 68 -4.11 4.90 3.78
C ALA A 68 -5.35 4.75 4.65
N VAL A 69 -5.19 4.38 5.92
CA VAL A 69 -6.31 4.19 6.87
C VAL A 69 -7.05 5.50 7.14
N ALA A 70 -6.37 6.66 7.07
CA ALA A 70 -7.01 7.97 7.20
C ALA A 70 -8.01 8.31 6.06
N LEU A 71 -8.11 7.48 5.02
CA LEU A 71 -9.11 7.62 3.95
C LEU A 71 -10.49 7.03 4.29
N ILE A 72 -10.58 6.24 5.38
CA ILE A 72 -11.83 5.61 5.81
C ILE A 72 -12.76 6.69 6.40
N GLN A 73 -14.03 6.68 5.99
CA GLN A 73 -15.09 7.58 6.42
C GLN A 73 -16.21 6.83 7.14
#